data_AF-A0A2E9H3V4-F1
#
_entry.id   AF-A0A2E9H3V4-F1
#
_cell.length_a   1.000
_cell.length_b   1.000
_cell.length_c   1.000
_cell.angle_alpha   90.00
_cell.angle_beta   90.00
_cell.angle_gamma   90.00
#
_symmetry.space_group_name_H-M   'P 1'
#
loop_
_entity.id
_entity.type
_entity.pdbx_description
1 polymer ?
#
loop_
_entity_poly.entity_id
_entity_poly.type
_entity_poly.pdbx_seq_one_letter_code
_entity_poly.pdbx_strand_id
1 'polypeptide(L)'
;MEELPSFIFKNLFLILLAVFALISFIFHYKSRNRELFDVNGDQVLINRTSKLRFSFVHRTAIRIDSVVKVEVHGNRLSLFQRSNNAIDIWLHAEHLESGINKAKSVFSHADFSSKGS
;
A
#
# COMPACT_ATOMS: atom_id res chain seq x y z
N MET A 1 6.65 13.50 -47.52
CA MET A 1 6.78 12.85 -46.20
C MET A 1 7.08 13.89 -45.11
N GLU A 2 6.31 14.99 -45.03
CA GLU A 2 6.53 16.08 -44.03
C GLU A 2 5.31 16.31 -43.12
N GLU A 3 4.27 15.49 -43.24
CA GLU A 3 3.02 15.71 -42.52
C GLU A 3 3.07 15.28 -41.06
N LEU A 4 3.84 14.22 -40.74
CA LEU A 4 3.94 13.68 -39.39
C LEU A 4 4.59 14.66 -38.39
N PRO A 5 5.73 15.31 -38.70
CA PRO A 5 6.32 16.32 -37.80
C PRO A 5 5.41 17.52 -37.60
N SER A 6 4.78 18.02 -38.67
CA SER A 6 3.86 19.17 -38.63
C SER A 6 2.63 18.89 -37.77
N PHE A 7 2.05 17.69 -37.88
CA PHE A 7 0.93 17.25 -37.05
C PHE A 7 1.30 17.16 -35.57
N ILE A 8 2.48 16.60 -35.26
CA ILE A 8 2.96 16.48 -33.87
C ILE A 8 3.16 17.85 -33.23
N PHE A 9 3.80 18.80 -33.93
CA PHE A 9 4.01 20.15 -33.39
C PHE A 9 2.70 20.90 -33.17
N LYS A 10 1.75 20.82 -34.12
CA LYS A 10 0.44 21.48 -34.00
C LYS A 10 -0.40 20.93 -32.84
N ASN A 11 -0.26 19.64 -32.53
CA ASN A 11 -1.04 18.97 -31.51
C ASN A 11 -0.25 18.65 -30.22
N LEU A 12 0.97 19.20 -30.08
CA LEU A 12 1.89 18.84 -29.01
C LEU A 12 1.25 18.97 -27.62
N PHE A 13 0.49 20.05 -27.39
CA PHE A 13 -0.21 20.27 -26.12
C PHE A 13 -1.26 19.18 -25.82
N LEU A 14 -2.05 18.78 -26.82
CA LEU A 14 -3.04 17.70 -26.68
C LEU A 14 -2.36 16.35 -26.46
N ILE A 15 -1.25 16.09 -27.16
CA ILE A 15 -0.45 14.88 -26.97
C ILE A 15 0.10 14.83 -25.55
N LEU A 16 0.65 15.93 -25.03
CA LEU A 16 1.16 16.01 -23.65
C LEU A 16 0.05 15.80 -22.62
N LEU A 17 -1.14 16.38 -22.83
CA LEU A 17 -2.31 16.16 -21.98
C LEU A 17 -2.75 14.69 -21.98
N ALA A 18 -2.81 14.06 -23.15
CA ALA A 18 -3.18 12.66 -23.28
C ALA A 18 -2.16 11.75 -22.58
N VAL A 19 -0.86 12.01 -22.76
CA VAL A 19 0.23 11.29 -22.08
C VAL A 19 0.14 11.49 -20.56
N PHE A 20 -0.08 12.71 -20.09
CA PHE A 20 -0.23 12.98 -18.65
C PHE A 20 -1.45 12.28 -18.04
N ALA A 21 -2.58 12.28 -18.74
CA ALA A 21 -3.79 11.56 -18.32
C ALA A 21 -3.54 10.05 -18.28
N LEU A 22 -2.85 9.49 -19.28
CA LEU A 22 -2.48 8.08 -19.33
C LEU A 22 -1.55 7.69 -18.17
N ILE A 23 -0.51 8.49 -17.93
CA ILE A 23 0.40 8.27 -16.79
C ILE A 23 -0.38 8.33 -15.48
N SER A 24 -1.22 9.36 -15.30
CA SER A 24 -2.04 9.52 -14.10
C SER A 24 -2.97 8.32 -13.89
N PHE A 25 -3.59 7.82 -14.96
CA PHE A 25 -4.44 6.64 -14.93
C PHE A 25 -3.66 5.38 -14.53
N ILE A 26 -2.48 5.15 -15.14
CA ILE A 26 -1.61 4.02 -14.81
C ILE A 26 -1.17 4.08 -13.34
N PHE A 27 -0.77 5.26 -12.86
CA PHE A 27 -0.39 5.46 -11.45
C PHE A 27 -1.57 5.21 -10.51
N HIS A 28 -2.75 5.72 -10.85
CA HIS A 28 -3.96 5.52 -10.06
C HIS A 28 -4.32 4.03 -9.96
N TYR A 29 -4.31 3.32 -11.09
CA TYR A 29 -4.59 1.88 -11.14
C TYR A 29 -3.57 1.07 -10.34
N LYS A 30 -2.27 1.31 -10.56
CA LYS A 30 -1.19 0.65 -9.81
C LYS A 30 -1.28 0.93 -8.31
N SER A 31 -1.72 2.13 -7.94
CA SER A 31 -1.90 2.51 -6.54
C SER A 31 -3.12 1.84 -5.90
N ARG A 32 -4.22 1.66 -6.65
CA ARG A 32 -5.44 1.00 -6.18
C ARG A 32 -5.22 -0.48 -5.83
N ASN A 33 -4.37 -1.16 -6.59
CA ASN A 33 -4.13 -2.60 -6.47
C ASN A 33 -2.95 -2.97 -5.55
N ARG A 34 -2.39 -2.02 -4.79
CA ARG A 34 -1.31 -2.36 -3.84
C ARG A 34 -1.85 -3.16 -2.67
N GLU A 35 -1.16 -4.27 -2.39
CA GLU A 35 -1.43 -5.08 -1.21
C GLU A 35 -1.08 -4.32 0.07
N LEU A 36 -1.75 -4.64 1.17
CA LEU A 36 -1.47 -4.03 2.47
C LEU A 36 -0.05 -4.35 2.96
N PHE A 37 0.34 -5.60 2.78
CA PHE A 37 1.66 -6.15 3.09
C PHE A 37 2.29 -6.64 1.80
N ASP A 38 3.46 -6.12 1.48
CA ASP A 38 4.25 -6.50 0.31
C ASP A 38 5.51 -7.20 0.85
N VAL A 39 5.54 -8.52 0.73
CA VAL A 39 6.58 -9.39 1.31
C VAL A 39 7.77 -9.46 0.37
N ASN A 40 8.94 -9.09 0.88
CA ASN A 40 10.21 -9.14 0.16
C ASN A 40 11.26 -9.85 1.04
N GLY A 41 11.37 -11.17 0.89
CA GLY A 41 12.29 -11.99 1.68
C GLY A 41 11.91 -12.01 3.16
N ASP A 42 12.84 -11.59 4.03
CA ASP A 42 12.66 -11.49 5.49
C ASP A 42 11.95 -10.20 5.93
N GLN A 43 11.64 -9.32 4.98
CA GLN A 43 11.02 -8.03 5.24
C GLN A 43 9.62 -7.95 4.66
N VAL A 44 8.80 -7.14 5.31
CA VAL A 44 7.48 -6.76 4.82
C VAL A 44 7.41 -5.24 4.73
N LEU A 45 7.00 -4.77 3.55
CA LEU A 45 6.69 -3.38 3.29
C LEU A 45 5.21 -3.17 3.61
N ILE A 46 4.95 -2.26 4.55
CA ILE A 46 3.59 -1.90 4.95
C ILE A 46 3.15 -0.72 4.08
N ASN A 47 2.15 -0.95 3.23
CA ASN A 47 1.54 0.11 2.43
C ASN A 47 0.47 0.82 3.28
N ARG A 48 0.56 2.15 3.40
CA ARG A 48 -0.45 2.95 4.09
C ARG A 48 -1.81 2.88 3.37
N THR A 49 -2.88 3.11 4.14
CA THR A 49 -4.26 3.08 3.66
C THR A 49 -4.52 4.02 2.48
N SER A 50 -5.59 3.74 1.74
CA SER A 50 -6.05 4.41 0.51
C SER A 50 -5.92 5.94 0.52
N LYS A 51 -6.18 6.61 1.64
CA LYS A 51 -6.15 8.07 1.74
C LYS A 51 -4.75 8.70 1.61
N LEU A 52 -3.68 7.96 1.89
CA LEU A 52 -2.29 8.46 1.84
C LEU A 52 -1.50 7.93 0.63
N ARG A 53 -2.18 7.26 -0.31
CA ARG A 53 -1.62 6.58 -1.49
C ARG A 53 -1.00 7.49 -2.55
N PHE A 54 -1.22 8.81 -2.46
CA PHE A 54 -0.59 9.81 -3.32
C PHE A 54 0.64 10.46 -2.68
N SER A 55 0.95 10.14 -1.42
CA SER A 55 2.16 10.66 -0.81
C SER A 55 3.36 9.80 -1.25
N PHE A 56 4.43 10.45 -1.72
CA PHE A 56 5.76 9.85 -1.93
C PHE A 56 6.42 9.42 -0.61
N VAL A 57 5.65 9.33 0.48
CA VAL A 57 6.14 9.01 1.81
C VAL A 57 6.64 7.58 1.82
N HIS A 58 7.83 7.41 2.40
CA HIS A 58 8.54 6.13 2.46
C HIS A 58 7.65 5.04 3.04
N ARG A 59 7.64 3.88 2.37
CA ARG A 59 7.03 2.65 2.89
C ARG A 59 7.77 2.27 4.18
N THR A 60 7.03 1.85 5.20
CA THR A 60 7.65 1.30 6.39
C THR A 60 8.04 -0.14 6.11
N ALA A 61 9.34 -0.41 6.04
CA ALA A 61 9.90 -1.76 5.95
C ALA A 61 10.15 -2.28 7.37
N ILE A 62 9.65 -3.47 7.68
CA ILE A 62 9.95 -4.15 8.95
C ILE A 62 10.34 -5.59 8.68
N ARG A 63 11.18 -6.16 9.54
CA ARG A 63 11.47 -7.61 9.50
C ARG A 63 10.26 -8.37 9.99
N ILE A 64 9.92 -9.46 9.30
CA ILE A 64 8.79 -10.32 9.65
C ILE A 64 8.93 -10.82 11.09
N ASP A 65 10.09 -11.40 11.42
CA ASP A 65 10.41 -11.95 12.75
C ASP A 65 10.51 -10.92 13.88
N SER A 66 10.48 -9.62 13.54
CA SER A 66 10.47 -8.57 14.55
C SER A 66 9.11 -8.42 15.21
N VAL A 67 8.03 -8.84 14.53
CA VAL A 67 6.65 -8.72 15.02
C VAL A 67 6.34 -9.88 15.94
N VAL A 68 6.12 -9.58 17.22
CA VAL A 68 5.84 -10.60 18.25
C VAL A 68 4.36 -10.76 18.51
N LYS A 69 3.56 -9.71 18.23
CA LYS A 69 2.13 -9.71 18.50
C LYS A 69 1.39 -8.84 17.49
N VAL A 70 0.22 -9.31 17.08
CA VAL A 70 -0.71 -8.57 16.24
C VAL A 70 -2.03 -8.41 16.99
N GLU A 71 -2.45 -7.17 17.22
CA GLU A 71 -3.73 -6.88 17.86
C GLU A 71 -4.70 -6.18 16.90
N VAL A 72 -5.96 -6.59 16.96
CA VAL A 72 -7.07 -5.94 16.24
C VAL A 72 -7.92 -5.17 17.24
N HIS A 73 -8.10 -3.87 17.00
CA HIS A 73 -8.94 -2.96 17.78
C HIS A 73 -9.85 -2.17 16.83
N GLY A 74 -11.10 -2.61 16.67
CA GLY A 74 -12.00 -2.07 15.67
C GLY A 74 -11.37 -2.11 14.27
N ASN A 75 -11.24 -0.96 13.62
CA ASN A 75 -10.65 -0.83 12.27
C ASN A 75 -9.12 -0.65 12.27
N ARG A 76 -8.45 -0.89 13.40
CA ARG A 76 -7.01 -0.74 13.56
C ARG A 76 -6.34 -2.09 13.77
N LEU A 77 -5.27 -2.34 13.02
CA LEU A 77 -4.37 -3.46 13.17
C LEU A 77 -3.03 -2.94 13.74
N SER A 78 -2.69 -3.34 14.95
CA SER A 78 -1.47 -2.93 15.65
C SER A 78 -0.43 -4.05 15.61
N LEU A 79 0.74 -3.77 15.03
CA LEU A 79 1.88 -4.69 14.94
C LEU A 79 2.90 -4.34 16.02
N PHE A 80 3.00 -5.17 17.05
CA PHE A 80 3.97 -4.98 18.14
C PHE A 80 5.28 -5.68 17.82
N GLN A 81 6.38 -4.94 17.95
CA GLN A 81 7.72 -5.42 17.70
C GLN A 81 8.43 -5.82 18.98
N ARG A 82 9.43 -6.72 18.86
CA ARG A 82 10.33 -7.10 19.96
C ARG A 82 11.07 -5.91 20.56
N SER A 83 11.27 -4.84 19.79
CA SER A 83 11.86 -3.56 20.21
C SER A 83 10.95 -2.73 21.12
N ASN A 84 9.77 -3.24 21.49
CA ASN A 84 8.73 -2.53 22.24
C ASN A 84 8.13 -1.33 21.49
N ASN A 85 8.30 -1.28 20.17
CA ASN A 85 7.62 -0.34 19.28
C ASN A 85 6.34 -0.98 18.71
N ALA A 86 5.35 -0.16 18.37
CA ALA A 86 4.13 -0.60 17.70
C ALA A 86 3.91 0.17 16.40
N ILE A 87 3.41 -0.51 15.37
CA ILE A 87 2.96 0.10 14.12
C ILE A 87 1.47 -0.07 14.02
N ASP A 88 0.76 1.05 14.02
CA ASP A 88 -0.69 1.07 13.85
C ASP A 88 -1.06 1.25 12.38
N ILE A 89 -1.86 0.31 11.88
CA ILE A 89 -2.39 0.29 10.53
C ILE A 89 -3.90 0.46 10.59
N TRP A 90 -4.39 1.59 10.13
CA TRP A 90 -5.82 1.84 10.00
C TRP A 90 -6.32 1.29 8.68
N LEU A 91 -7.40 0.51 8.72
CA LEU A 91 -8.05 -0.10 7.56
C LEU A 91 -9.47 0.43 7.41
N HIS A 92 -9.99 0.43 6.19
CA HIS A 92 -11.43 0.57 6.00
C HIS A 92 -12.12 -0.72 6.46
N ALA A 93 -13.31 -0.60 7.06
CA ALA A 93 -14.05 -1.76 7.61
C ALA A 93 -14.26 -2.87 6.57
N GLU A 94 -14.54 -2.51 5.31
CA GLU A 94 -14.72 -3.44 4.18
C GLU A 94 -13.46 -4.26 3.83
N HIS A 95 -12.28 -3.82 4.28
CA HIS A 95 -11.00 -4.49 4.03
C HIS A 95 -10.36 -5.04 5.30
N LEU A 96 -11.03 -4.92 6.46
CA LEU A 96 -10.49 -5.33 7.75
C LEU A 96 -10.21 -6.83 7.79
N GLU A 97 -11.20 -7.66 7.44
CA GLU A 97 -11.07 -9.12 7.39
C GLU A 97 -9.95 -9.59 6.45
N SER A 98 -9.88 -8.99 5.25
CA SER A 98 -8.80 -9.28 4.30
C SER A 98 -7.44 -8.88 4.87
N GLY A 99 -7.35 -7.72 5.52
CA GLY A 99 -6.14 -7.25 6.19
C GLY A 99 -5.70 -8.16 7.34
N ILE A 100 -6.64 -8.63 8.15
CA ILE A 100 -6.42 -9.58 9.25
C ILE A 100 -5.87 -10.91 8.71
N ASN A 101 -6.52 -11.47 7.69
CA ASN A 101 -6.11 -12.75 7.11
C ASN A 101 -4.71 -12.65 6.47
N LYS A 102 -4.41 -11.54 5.80
CA LYS A 102 -3.05 -11.27 5.30
C LYS A 102 -2.05 -11.12 6.43
N ALA A 103 -2.38 -10.39 7.50
CA ALA A 103 -1.51 -10.26 8.66
C ALA A 103 -1.20 -11.62 9.31
N LYS A 104 -2.21 -12.49 9.49
CA LYS A 104 -2.03 -13.86 10.00
C LYS A 104 -1.13 -14.71 9.10
N SER A 105 -1.25 -14.55 7.78
CA SER A 105 -0.40 -15.26 6.82
C SER A 105 1.05 -14.79 6.85
N VAL A 106 1.28 -13.47 6.96
CA VAL A 106 2.63 -12.88 6.92
C VAL A 106 3.34 -13.05 8.26
N PHE A 107 2.64 -12.83 9.37
CA PHE A 107 3.16 -12.91 10.73
C PHE A 107 2.64 -14.16 11.43
N SER A 108 2.82 -15.32 10.79
CA SER A 108 2.32 -16.61 11.28
C SER A 108 2.89 -17.05 12.63
N HIS A 109 4.03 -16.49 13.01
CA HIS A 109 4.72 -16.75 14.28
C HIS A 109 4.32 -15.79 15.42
N ALA A 110 3.55 -14.73 15.12
CA ALA A 110 3.19 -13.71 16.08
C ALA A 110 1.90 -14.07 16.83
N ASP A 111 1.81 -13.68 18.09
CA ASP A 111 0.60 -13.87 18.89
C ASP A 111 -0.53 -13.00 18.34
N PHE A 112 -1.62 -13.62 17.91
CA PHE A 112 -2.77 -12.91 17.35
C PHE A 112 -3.87 -12.73 18.39
N SER A 113 -4.25 -11.48 18.67
CA SER A 113 -5.34 -11.17 19.60
C SER A 113 -6.36 -10.23 18.95
N SER A 114 -7.61 -10.68 18.84
CA SER A 114 -8.73 -9.81 18.52
C SER A 114 -9.43 -9.42 19.81
N LYS A 115 -9.30 -8.17 20.25
CA LYS A 115 -10.21 -7.63 21.26
C LYS A 115 -11.45 -7.13 20.56
N GLY A 116 -12.36 -8.07 20.28
CA GLY A 116 -13.71 -7.73 19.84
C GLY A 116 -14.47 -7.12 21.01
N SER A 117 -15.02 -5.92 20.82
CA SER A 117 -16.22 -5.48 21.54
C SER A 117 -17.43 -6.22 21.00
#